data_AF-A0A8T3C877-F1
#
_entry.id   AF-A0A8T3C877-F1
#
_cell.length_a   1.000
_cell.length_b   1.000
_cell.length_c   1.000
_cell.angle_alpha   90.00
_cell.angle_beta   90.00
_cell.angle_gamma   90.00
#
_symmetry.space_group_name_H-M   'P 1'
#
loop_
_entity.id
_entity.type
_entity.pdbx_description
1 polymer ?
#
loop_
_entity_poly.entity_id
_entity_poly.type
_entity_poly.pdbx_seq_one_letter_code
_entity_poly.pdbx_strand_id
1 'polypeptide(L)'
;MGSRYVASAAAGETPAKALRRLLESPGIHQGPVCHDALSAKLIERAGFPLAFMGGFAVSAARLGLPDVGLISYGEVLDQGYQITQAVSIPVVGDGDNGYGNHMNIKRTVKGFIRAGFAGILLEDQLSPKACGHTRGRKVASREEAVMRIRAAIDARNESGSDLVIIARTDSRQAVSLEEALWRSRAFGDAGADILFIDALASREEMKAFCQISPSIPKLANMLEGGGKTPILSPAELQEIGYKLVVYPLSLIGVSIRAMEDALTALKDGRIPPPGSLPTFEEIKETVGFNEYYKEEERYKLTGVPPSDEGAFTITPKIQEEASQRAERISEPVVELIRPVHDGYKSNDSNDRSSDIWSRTVRLKVTGNNGVEKLDVLIPAGFLEGLSSIIPGLVGVNLMELLENASQESTTTKGKLLLEFNGTMGDKIQVFVE
;
A
#
# COMPACT_ATOMS: atom_id res chain seq x y z
N MET A 1 8.67 1.89 32.64
CA MET A 1 7.25 2.24 32.88
C MET A 1 6.53 2.03 31.57
N GLY A 2 5.82 0.95 31.27
CA GLY A 2 5.04 0.09 32.15
C GLY A 2 3.55 0.37 32.00
N SER A 3 3.01 0.29 30.77
CA SER A 3 1.56 0.19 30.53
C SER A 3 1.33 -0.69 29.30
N ARG A 4 1.35 -2.02 29.51
CA ARG A 4 0.80 -2.99 28.56
C ARG A 4 -0.65 -3.25 28.98
N TYR A 5 -1.55 -2.36 28.58
CA TYR A 5 -2.96 -2.68 28.43
C TYR A 5 -3.33 -2.42 26.98
N VAL A 6 -2.68 -3.13 26.07
CA VAL A 6 -3.19 -3.25 24.70
C VAL A 6 -4.37 -4.21 24.81
N ALA A 7 -5.55 -3.76 24.39
CA ALA A 7 -6.77 -4.55 24.34
C ALA A 7 -6.67 -5.62 23.23
N SER A 8 -5.62 -6.44 23.25
CA SER A 8 -5.59 -7.62 22.40
C SER A 8 -6.72 -8.55 22.85
N ALA A 9 -7.28 -9.31 21.90
CA ALA A 9 -8.15 -10.41 22.26
C ALA A 9 -7.42 -11.32 23.27
N ALA A 10 -8.10 -11.69 24.37
CA ALA A 10 -7.56 -12.72 25.25
C ALA A 10 -7.45 -14.05 24.48
N ALA A 11 -6.58 -14.97 24.92
CA ALA A 11 -6.43 -16.26 24.24
C ALA A 11 -7.79 -16.99 24.14
N GLY A 12 -8.25 -17.25 22.91
CA GLY A 12 -9.54 -17.87 22.62
C GLY A 12 -10.77 -16.93 22.60
N GLU A 13 -10.58 -15.63 22.86
CA GLU A 13 -11.62 -14.60 22.69
C GLU A 13 -11.76 -14.25 21.20
N THR A 14 -12.99 -14.14 20.69
CA THR A 14 -13.22 -13.70 19.31
C THR A 14 -12.99 -12.19 19.18
N PRO A 15 -12.56 -11.68 18.01
CA PRO A 15 -12.38 -10.24 17.80
C PRO A 15 -13.63 -9.41 18.16
N ALA A 16 -14.81 -9.94 17.83
CA ALA A 16 -16.09 -9.30 18.15
C ALA A 16 -16.35 -9.20 19.67
N LYS A 17 -16.02 -10.23 20.45
CA LYS A 17 -16.10 -10.19 21.92
C LYS A 17 -15.13 -9.17 22.51
N ALA A 18 -13.90 -9.12 22.00
CA ALA A 18 -12.92 -8.12 22.40
C ALA A 18 -13.42 -6.68 22.16
N LEU A 19 -14.05 -6.43 21.00
CA LEU A 19 -14.66 -5.13 20.70
C LEU A 19 -15.84 -4.82 21.63
N ARG A 20 -16.73 -5.78 21.90
CA ARG A 20 -17.85 -5.58 22.84
C ARG A 20 -17.35 -5.22 24.24
N ARG A 21 -16.35 -5.95 24.75
CA ARG A 21 -15.70 -5.65 26.03
C ARG A 21 -15.08 -4.24 26.05
N LEU A 22 -14.46 -3.83 24.94
CA LEU A 22 -13.95 -2.46 24.81
C LEU A 22 -15.08 -1.43 24.90
N LEU A 23 -16.20 -1.65 24.21
CA LEU A 23 -17.38 -0.76 24.25
C LEU A 23 -18.03 -0.69 25.64
N GLU A 24 -17.88 -1.70 26.48
CA GLU A 24 -18.35 -1.68 27.87
C GLU A 24 -17.37 -1.00 28.82
N SER A 25 -16.09 -0.94 28.47
CA SER A 25 -15.06 -0.33 29.32
C SER A 25 -15.27 1.18 29.48
N PRO A 26 -14.79 1.86 30.54
CA PRO A 26 -14.97 3.30 30.68
C PRO A 26 -14.23 4.14 29.63
N GLY A 27 -14.75 5.34 29.34
CA GLY A 27 -14.09 6.35 28.51
C GLY A 27 -14.31 6.19 27.00
N ILE A 28 -13.80 7.16 26.24
CA ILE A 28 -13.85 7.18 24.78
C ILE A 28 -12.67 6.41 24.19
N HIS A 29 -12.89 5.68 23.10
CA HIS A 29 -11.84 4.92 22.41
C HIS A 29 -11.57 5.49 21.02
N GLN A 30 -10.29 5.60 20.69
CA GLN A 30 -9.82 6.11 19.40
C GLN A 30 -9.43 4.93 18.50
N GLY A 31 -9.96 4.90 17.29
CA GLY A 31 -9.67 3.88 16.29
C GLY A 31 -9.25 4.53 14.97
N PRO A 32 -7.95 4.68 14.69
CA PRO A 32 -7.48 5.18 13.40
C PRO A 32 -7.86 4.24 12.25
N VAL A 33 -7.92 4.81 11.04
CA VAL A 33 -8.24 4.04 9.83
C VAL A 33 -6.97 3.52 9.15
N CYS A 34 -6.88 2.20 9.01
CA CYS A 34 -5.94 1.52 8.14
C CYS A 34 -6.51 1.35 6.73
N HIS A 35 -5.61 1.17 5.77
CA HIS A 35 -5.93 0.83 4.38
C HIS A 35 -5.31 -0.51 3.94
N ASP A 36 -4.36 -1.03 4.70
CA ASP A 36 -3.66 -2.31 4.45
C ASP A 36 -3.12 -2.94 5.75
N ALA A 37 -2.56 -4.14 5.62
CA ALA A 37 -1.99 -4.87 6.76
C ALA A 37 -0.86 -4.11 7.45
N LEU A 38 -0.01 -3.41 6.70
CA LEU A 38 1.10 -2.64 7.26
C LEU A 38 0.61 -1.49 8.14
N SER A 39 -0.32 -0.68 7.63
CA SER A 39 -0.92 0.42 8.39
C SER A 39 -1.69 -0.08 9.61
N ALA A 40 -2.34 -1.24 9.54
CA ALA A 40 -2.96 -1.88 10.70
C ALA A 40 -1.92 -2.27 11.78
N LYS A 41 -0.80 -2.90 11.41
CA LYS A 41 0.30 -3.22 12.34
C LYS A 41 0.87 -1.97 12.99
N LEU A 42 1.00 -0.87 12.25
CA LEU A 42 1.47 0.40 12.79
C LEU A 42 0.47 0.99 13.82
N ILE A 43 -0.83 0.86 13.59
CA ILE A 43 -1.86 1.26 14.57
C ILE A 43 -1.74 0.43 15.86
N GLU A 44 -1.62 -0.90 15.74
CA GLU A 44 -1.44 -1.78 16.89
C GLU A 44 -0.14 -1.49 17.65
N ARG A 45 0.96 -1.31 16.93
CA ARG A 45 2.28 -0.95 17.50
C ARG A 45 2.24 0.39 18.24
N ALA A 46 1.46 1.34 17.75
CA ALA A 46 1.23 2.63 18.42
C ALA A 46 0.36 2.52 19.70
N GLY A 47 -0.21 1.34 19.98
CA GLY A 47 -0.95 1.07 21.21
C GLY A 47 -2.44 1.42 21.15
N PHE A 48 -3.00 1.65 19.96
CA PHE A 48 -4.44 1.84 19.82
C PHE A 48 -5.19 0.53 20.13
N PRO A 49 -6.34 0.58 20.83
CA PRO A 49 -7.05 -0.62 21.28
C PRO A 49 -7.94 -1.23 20.18
N LEU A 50 -8.13 -0.55 19.06
CA LEU A 50 -8.90 -0.99 17.90
C LEU A 50 -8.45 -0.24 16.65
N ALA A 51 -8.76 -0.79 15.49
CA ALA A 51 -8.58 -0.13 14.19
C ALA A 51 -9.87 -0.15 13.38
N PHE A 52 -9.97 0.76 12.42
CA PHE A 52 -11.00 0.74 11.39
C PHE A 52 -10.35 0.48 10.03
N MET A 53 -11.05 -0.22 9.14
CA MET A 53 -10.69 -0.29 7.72
C MET A 53 -11.72 0.56 6.95
N GLY A 54 -11.28 1.67 6.37
CA GLY A 54 -12.17 2.65 5.73
C GLY A 54 -12.26 2.46 4.22
N GLY A 55 -13.47 2.52 3.65
CA GLY A 55 -13.71 2.32 2.21
C GLY A 55 -12.92 3.30 1.34
N PHE A 56 -12.88 4.58 1.73
CA PHE A 56 -12.06 5.59 1.04
C PHE A 56 -10.58 5.24 1.00
N ALA A 57 -10.01 4.88 2.15
CA ALA A 57 -8.58 4.64 2.28
C ALA A 57 -8.17 3.39 1.49
N VAL A 58 -9.01 2.34 1.52
CA VAL A 58 -8.80 1.13 0.71
C VAL A 58 -8.96 1.43 -0.80
N SER A 59 -9.99 2.16 -1.22
CA SER A 59 -10.17 2.53 -2.63
C SER A 59 -8.96 3.32 -3.16
N ALA A 60 -8.46 4.27 -2.37
CA ALA A 60 -7.29 5.06 -2.72
C ALA A 60 -6.04 4.20 -2.83
N ALA A 61 -5.73 3.38 -1.82
CA ALA A 61 -4.50 2.60 -1.78
C ALA A 61 -4.50 1.41 -2.75
N ARG A 62 -5.63 0.71 -2.88
CA ARG A 62 -5.75 -0.53 -3.67
C ARG A 62 -6.04 -0.26 -5.14
N LEU A 63 -6.85 0.75 -5.45
CA LEU A 63 -7.30 1.02 -6.81
C LEU A 63 -6.71 2.30 -7.39
N GLY A 64 -6.21 3.23 -6.57
CA GLY A 64 -5.90 4.58 -7.02
C GLY A 64 -7.14 5.35 -7.49
N LEU A 65 -8.33 4.94 -7.04
CA LEU A 65 -9.62 5.45 -7.51
C LEU A 65 -10.43 6.12 -6.39
N PRO A 66 -11.32 7.06 -6.75
CA PRO A 66 -12.15 7.77 -5.78
C PRO A 66 -13.20 6.85 -5.12
N ASP A 67 -13.59 7.19 -3.90
CA ASP A 67 -14.64 6.51 -3.15
C ASP A 67 -16.05 6.89 -3.61
N VAL A 68 -16.44 6.32 -4.74
CA VAL A 68 -17.75 6.52 -5.39
C VAL A 68 -18.46 5.19 -5.67
N GLY A 69 -18.15 4.17 -4.87
CA GLY A 69 -18.75 2.84 -4.99
C GLY A 69 -18.21 2.00 -6.15
N LEU A 70 -16.96 2.26 -6.60
CA LEU A 70 -16.29 1.45 -7.62
C LEU A 70 -15.69 0.16 -7.06
N ILE A 71 -15.16 0.21 -5.83
CA ILE A 71 -14.58 -0.96 -5.18
C ILE A 71 -15.66 -2.02 -4.94
N SER A 72 -15.36 -3.25 -5.31
CA SER A 72 -16.28 -4.37 -5.17
C SER A 72 -16.21 -5.00 -3.78
N TYR A 73 -17.29 -5.68 -3.41
CA TYR A 73 -17.35 -6.53 -2.21
C TYR A 73 -16.15 -7.49 -2.09
N GLY A 74 -15.73 -8.11 -3.21
CA GLY A 74 -14.63 -9.08 -3.22
C GLY A 74 -13.29 -8.43 -2.86
N GLU A 75 -13.03 -7.24 -3.39
CA GLU A 75 -11.80 -6.49 -3.10
C GLU A 75 -11.74 -5.99 -1.66
N VAL A 76 -12.87 -5.52 -1.13
CA VAL A 76 -12.98 -5.12 0.29
C VAL A 76 -12.74 -6.31 1.22
N LEU A 77 -13.32 -7.47 0.92
CA LEU A 77 -13.11 -8.67 1.73
C LEU A 77 -11.66 -9.18 1.69
N ASP A 78 -11.05 -9.21 0.51
CA ASP A 78 -9.66 -9.64 0.35
C ASP A 78 -8.72 -8.74 1.15
N GLN A 79 -8.87 -7.43 1.02
CA GLN A 79 -8.10 -6.46 1.81
C GLN A 79 -8.34 -6.64 3.32
N GLY A 80 -9.60 -6.79 3.71
CA GLY A 80 -10.02 -6.97 5.08
C GLY A 80 -9.45 -8.21 5.75
N TYR A 81 -9.41 -9.33 5.02
CA TYR A 81 -8.81 -10.57 5.50
C TYR A 81 -7.31 -10.37 5.79
N GLN A 82 -6.55 -9.76 4.88
CA GLN A 82 -5.13 -9.51 5.10
C GLN A 82 -4.90 -8.60 6.33
N ILE A 83 -5.73 -7.58 6.50
CA ILE A 83 -5.67 -6.66 7.64
C ILE A 83 -5.91 -7.39 8.96
N THR A 84 -6.99 -8.18 9.06
CA THR A 84 -7.36 -8.85 10.32
C THR A 84 -6.40 -9.97 10.70
N GLN A 85 -5.73 -10.62 9.72
CA GLN A 85 -4.70 -11.60 10.00
C GLN A 85 -3.38 -10.97 10.48
N ALA A 86 -3.16 -9.70 10.19
CA ALA A 86 -1.91 -9.02 10.53
C ALA A 86 -1.85 -8.46 11.97
N VAL A 87 -2.99 -8.38 12.66
CA VAL A 87 -3.11 -7.74 13.99
C VAL A 87 -3.96 -8.56 14.96
N SER A 88 -3.76 -8.35 16.26
CA SER A 88 -4.54 -8.98 17.34
C SER A 88 -5.60 -8.06 17.95
N ILE A 89 -5.55 -6.77 17.67
CA ILE A 89 -6.60 -5.80 18.04
C ILE A 89 -7.86 -5.97 17.18
N PRO A 90 -9.06 -5.67 17.71
CA PRO A 90 -10.29 -5.70 16.95
C PRO A 90 -10.28 -4.69 15.79
N VAL A 91 -10.69 -5.15 14.60
CA VAL A 91 -10.85 -4.31 13.41
C VAL A 91 -12.32 -4.19 13.03
N VAL A 92 -12.79 -2.97 12.81
CA VAL A 92 -14.12 -2.69 12.25
C VAL A 92 -13.98 -2.34 10.77
N GLY A 93 -14.66 -3.08 9.89
CA GLY A 93 -14.61 -2.83 8.45
C GLY A 93 -15.76 -1.95 7.95
N ASP A 94 -15.47 -1.09 6.99
CA ASP A 94 -16.47 -0.39 6.19
C ASP A 94 -17.14 -1.35 5.20
N GLY A 95 -18.43 -1.59 5.40
CA GLY A 95 -19.26 -2.45 4.55
C GLY A 95 -20.07 -1.68 3.52
N ASP A 96 -19.80 -0.39 3.33
CA ASP A 96 -20.54 0.52 2.47
C ASP A 96 -22.06 0.39 2.71
N ASN A 97 -22.85 0.35 1.64
CA ASN A 97 -24.29 0.10 1.69
C ASN A 97 -24.66 -1.39 1.58
N GLY A 98 -23.68 -2.29 1.76
CA GLY A 98 -23.89 -3.75 1.75
C GLY A 98 -23.87 -4.42 0.39
N TYR A 99 -23.48 -3.71 -0.68
CA TYR A 99 -23.20 -4.22 -2.03
C TYR A 99 -24.40 -4.88 -2.73
N GLY A 100 -25.61 -4.35 -2.51
CA GLY A 100 -26.82 -4.78 -3.21
C GLY A 100 -28.07 -4.71 -2.34
N ASN A 101 -28.89 -5.75 -2.41
CA ASN A 101 -30.13 -5.84 -1.63
C ASN A 101 -29.90 -6.45 -0.23
N HIS A 102 -30.99 -6.70 0.50
CA HIS A 102 -30.96 -7.34 1.82
C HIS A 102 -30.20 -8.68 1.86
N MET A 103 -30.30 -9.50 0.82
CA MET A 103 -29.56 -10.77 0.74
C MET A 103 -28.06 -10.55 0.51
N ASN A 104 -27.70 -9.51 -0.25
CA ASN A 104 -26.31 -9.08 -0.37
C ASN A 104 -25.76 -8.63 0.98
N ILE A 105 -26.52 -7.86 1.78
CA ILE A 105 -26.11 -7.50 3.16
C ILE A 105 -25.86 -8.75 4.00
N LYS A 106 -26.74 -9.75 3.96
CA LYS A 106 -26.52 -11.01 4.69
C LYS A 106 -25.23 -11.69 4.26
N ARG A 107 -24.95 -11.73 2.95
CA ARG A 107 -23.70 -12.26 2.41
C ARG A 107 -22.50 -11.44 2.89
N THR A 108 -22.60 -10.12 2.89
CA THR A 108 -21.56 -9.19 3.33
C THR A 108 -21.21 -9.41 4.79
N VAL A 109 -22.19 -9.39 5.68
CA VAL A 109 -22.00 -9.66 7.13
C VAL A 109 -21.35 -11.02 7.37
N LYS A 110 -21.84 -12.09 6.73
CA LYS A 110 -21.25 -13.44 6.84
C LYS A 110 -19.84 -13.52 6.26
N GLY A 111 -19.52 -12.67 5.27
CA GLY A 111 -18.18 -12.53 4.72
C GLY A 111 -17.24 -11.84 5.71
N PHE A 112 -17.68 -10.74 6.30
CA PHE A 112 -16.89 -9.98 7.27
C PHE A 112 -16.57 -10.81 8.53
N ILE A 113 -17.54 -11.59 9.02
CA ILE A 113 -17.32 -12.55 10.11
C ILE A 113 -16.20 -13.54 9.75
N ARG A 114 -16.26 -14.13 8.55
CA ARG A 114 -15.25 -15.09 8.07
C ARG A 114 -13.89 -14.46 7.83
N ALA A 115 -13.87 -13.19 7.43
CA ALA A 115 -12.66 -12.42 7.28
C ALA A 115 -12.06 -11.99 8.62
N GLY A 116 -12.67 -12.29 9.77
CA GLY A 116 -12.10 -11.99 11.09
C GLY A 116 -12.38 -10.59 11.63
N PHE A 117 -13.28 -9.83 11.00
CA PHE A 117 -13.67 -8.51 11.52
C PHE A 117 -14.39 -8.63 12.87
N ALA A 118 -14.13 -7.67 13.75
CA ALA A 118 -14.83 -7.51 15.03
C ALA A 118 -16.16 -6.78 14.87
N GLY A 119 -16.27 -5.92 13.86
CA GLY A 119 -17.49 -5.20 13.52
C GLY A 119 -17.57 -4.79 12.06
N ILE A 120 -18.76 -4.37 11.65
CA ILE A 120 -19.06 -3.85 10.32
C ILE A 120 -19.82 -2.53 10.44
N LEU A 121 -19.47 -1.56 9.60
CA LEU A 121 -20.21 -0.34 9.39
C LEU A 121 -21.06 -0.46 8.12
N LEU A 122 -22.36 -0.17 8.22
CA LEU A 122 -23.30 -0.20 7.11
C LEU A 122 -24.06 1.12 7.00
N GLU A 123 -24.14 1.66 5.79
CA GLU A 123 -24.81 2.95 5.51
C GLU A 123 -26.11 2.82 4.72
N ASP A 124 -26.94 3.86 4.78
CA ASP A 124 -28.26 3.92 4.16
C ASP A 124 -28.28 4.55 2.76
N GLN A 125 -27.11 4.77 2.14
CA GLN A 125 -27.02 5.33 0.81
C GLN A 125 -27.57 4.39 -0.29
N LEU A 126 -28.14 4.97 -1.34
CA LEU A 126 -28.42 4.26 -2.59
C LEU A 126 -27.13 4.03 -3.39
N SER A 127 -27.09 2.99 -4.21
CA SER A 127 -25.99 2.78 -5.17
C SER A 127 -26.14 3.67 -6.41
N PRO A 128 -25.03 4.16 -7.00
CA PRO A 128 -23.68 4.15 -6.43
C PRO A 128 -23.61 5.06 -5.19
N LYS A 129 -22.94 4.58 -4.14
CA LYS A 129 -22.71 5.34 -2.92
C LYS A 129 -21.64 6.40 -3.13
N ALA A 130 -21.65 7.46 -2.35
CA ALA A 130 -20.66 8.53 -2.44
C ALA A 130 -20.06 8.86 -1.06
N CYS A 131 -18.79 9.28 -1.04
CA CYS A 131 -18.10 9.67 0.19
C CYS A 131 -18.90 10.71 1.01
N GLY A 132 -18.83 10.56 2.34
CA GLY A 132 -19.59 11.29 3.35
C GLY A 132 -19.46 12.83 3.35
N HIS A 133 -18.56 13.38 2.55
CA HIS A 133 -18.35 14.83 2.45
C HIS A 133 -18.54 15.39 1.04
N THR A 134 -19.06 14.57 0.11
CA THR A 134 -19.33 14.96 -1.28
C THR A 134 -20.79 15.40 -1.51
N ARG A 135 -21.05 16.09 -2.63
CA ARG A 135 -22.39 16.61 -3.01
C ARG A 135 -23.26 15.52 -3.65
N GLY A 136 -24.57 15.65 -3.54
CA GLY A 136 -25.52 14.83 -4.32
C GLY A 136 -25.85 13.45 -3.75
N ARG A 137 -25.58 13.20 -2.46
CA ARG A 137 -25.93 11.95 -1.79
C ARG A 137 -27.42 11.67 -1.84
N LYS A 138 -27.76 10.39 -2.00
CA LYS A 138 -29.12 9.88 -1.95
C LYS A 138 -29.16 8.75 -0.94
N VAL A 139 -30.16 8.79 -0.08
CA VAL A 139 -30.41 7.73 0.90
C VAL A 139 -31.65 6.94 0.50
N ALA A 140 -31.67 5.66 0.90
CA ALA A 140 -32.81 4.79 0.71
C ALA A 140 -34.04 5.28 1.48
N SER A 141 -35.23 4.73 1.17
CA SER A 141 -36.42 5.00 1.97
C SER A 141 -36.20 4.58 3.43
N ARG A 142 -37.02 5.10 4.35
CA ARG A 142 -36.94 4.74 5.77
C ARG A 142 -37.11 3.23 5.98
N GLU A 143 -38.08 2.65 5.29
CA GLU A 143 -38.41 1.24 5.35
C GLU A 143 -37.25 0.38 4.86
N GLU A 144 -36.68 0.72 3.71
CA GLU A 144 -35.53 0.00 3.16
C GLU A 144 -34.32 0.11 4.10
N ALA A 145 -33.99 1.32 4.58
CA ALA A 145 -32.85 1.54 5.47
C ALA A 145 -32.95 0.71 6.77
N VAL A 146 -34.14 0.65 7.39
CA VAL A 146 -34.38 -0.18 8.58
C VAL A 146 -34.26 -1.68 8.25
N MET A 147 -34.79 -2.11 7.10
CA MET A 147 -34.71 -3.52 6.68
C MET A 147 -33.27 -3.96 6.37
N ARG A 148 -32.41 -3.06 5.90
CA ARG A 148 -30.96 -3.31 5.74
C ARG A 148 -30.30 -3.63 7.07
N ILE A 149 -30.57 -2.85 8.11
CA ILE A 149 -30.04 -3.11 9.46
C ILE A 149 -30.58 -4.43 10.01
N ARG A 150 -31.89 -4.71 9.86
CA ARG A 150 -32.48 -6.00 10.28
C ARG A 150 -31.82 -7.19 9.57
N ALA A 151 -31.57 -7.09 8.27
CA ALA A 151 -30.88 -8.14 7.53
C ALA A 151 -29.46 -8.40 8.06
N ALA A 152 -28.75 -7.35 8.48
CA ALA A 152 -27.44 -7.49 9.11
C ALA A 152 -27.53 -8.20 10.47
N ILE A 153 -28.50 -7.82 11.29
CA ILE A 153 -28.77 -8.44 12.60
C ILE A 153 -29.13 -9.92 12.45
N ASP A 154 -30.01 -10.25 11.50
CA ASP A 154 -30.37 -11.63 11.19
C ASP A 154 -29.14 -12.44 10.76
N ALA A 155 -28.29 -11.89 9.88
CA ALA A 155 -27.09 -12.58 9.42
C ALA A 155 -26.09 -12.84 10.54
N ARG A 156 -25.92 -11.90 11.48
CA ARG A 156 -25.11 -12.08 12.69
C ARG A 156 -25.66 -13.23 13.53
N ASN A 157 -26.96 -13.19 13.84
CA ASN A 157 -27.64 -14.19 14.69
C ASN A 157 -27.58 -15.60 14.07
N GLU A 158 -27.87 -15.71 12.77
CA GLU A 158 -27.77 -16.96 12.00
C GLU A 158 -26.36 -17.56 11.99
N SER A 159 -25.34 -16.73 12.17
CA SER A 159 -23.94 -17.17 12.20
C SER A 159 -23.46 -17.51 13.61
N GLY A 160 -24.29 -17.31 14.65
CA GLY A 160 -23.88 -17.46 16.05
C GLY A 160 -22.71 -16.53 16.44
N SER A 161 -22.60 -15.37 15.78
CA SER A 161 -21.48 -14.43 15.95
C SER A 161 -21.87 -13.24 16.80
N ASP A 162 -20.91 -12.70 17.53
CA ASP A 162 -21.06 -11.46 18.31
C ASP A 162 -20.72 -10.19 17.49
N LEU A 163 -20.57 -10.29 16.17
CA LEU A 163 -20.17 -9.16 15.31
C LEU A 163 -20.89 -7.86 15.68
N VAL A 164 -20.14 -6.78 15.88
CA VAL A 164 -20.70 -5.45 16.19
C VAL A 164 -21.21 -4.81 14.90
N ILE A 165 -22.47 -4.36 14.89
CA ILE A 165 -23.08 -3.69 13.74
C ILE A 165 -23.18 -2.20 14.03
N ILE A 166 -22.43 -1.40 13.27
CA ILE A 166 -22.48 0.06 13.27
C ILE A 166 -23.43 0.50 12.17
N ALA A 167 -24.53 1.16 12.55
CA ALA A 167 -25.48 1.71 11.61
C ALA A 167 -25.17 3.18 11.34
N ARG A 168 -24.80 3.49 10.10
CA ARG A 168 -24.52 4.84 9.61
C ARG A 168 -25.73 5.39 8.85
N THR A 169 -26.05 6.67 9.05
CA THR A 169 -26.91 7.41 8.12
C THR A 169 -26.19 8.63 7.54
N ASP A 170 -26.39 8.84 6.25
CA ASP A 170 -25.93 10.00 5.49
C ASP A 170 -27.06 11.02 5.26
N SER A 171 -28.23 10.80 5.87
CA SER A 171 -29.42 11.61 5.62
C SER A 171 -29.31 13.04 6.17
N ARG A 172 -28.32 13.34 7.03
CA ARG A 172 -28.09 14.72 7.51
C ARG A 172 -27.86 15.68 6.36
N GLN A 173 -27.06 15.28 5.37
CA GLN A 173 -26.81 16.09 4.18
C GLN A 173 -27.78 15.80 3.05
N ALA A 174 -28.26 14.56 2.92
CA ALA A 174 -29.17 14.20 1.83
C ALA A 174 -30.60 14.73 2.05
N VAL A 175 -31.03 14.90 3.31
CA VAL A 175 -32.41 15.27 3.68
C VAL A 175 -32.42 16.37 4.75
N SER A 176 -32.23 16.04 6.04
CA SER A 176 -32.22 16.99 7.15
C SER A 176 -31.65 16.38 8.43
N LEU A 177 -31.42 17.19 9.47
CA LEU A 177 -31.01 16.71 10.79
C LEU A 177 -32.11 15.86 11.44
N GLU A 178 -33.36 16.31 11.37
CA GLU A 178 -34.52 15.61 11.94
C GLU A 178 -34.67 14.21 11.34
N GLU A 179 -34.48 14.07 10.02
CA GLU A 179 -34.47 12.78 9.35
C GLU A 179 -33.33 11.88 9.86
N ALA A 180 -32.12 12.43 10.02
CA ALA A 180 -30.97 11.66 10.51
C ALA A 180 -31.14 11.18 11.96
N LEU A 181 -31.72 12.02 12.81
CA LEU A 181 -32.06 11.67 14.19
C LEU A 181 -33.16 10.59 14.24
N TRP A 182 -34.19 10.71 13.40
CA TRP A 182 -35.24 9.69 13.29
C TRP A 182 -34.66 8.34 12.86
N ARG A 183 -33.85 8.32 11.80
CA ARG A 183 -33.22 7.10 11.28
C ARG A 183 -32.30 6.44 12.28
N SER A 184 -31.46 7.23 12.94
CA SER A 184 -30.55 6.72 13.97
C SER A 184 -31.29 6.05 15.11
N ARG A 185 -32.41 6.63 15.58
CA ARG A 185 -33.27 5.97 16.57
C ARG A 185 -33.84 4.66 16.03
N ALA A 186 -34.40 4.68 14.82
CA ALA A 186 -34.97 3.48 14.19
C ALA A 186 -33.93 2.36 13.97
N PHE A 187 -32.67 2.71 13.67
CA PHE A 187 -31.58 1.75 13.57
C PHE A 187 -31.23 1.13 14.93
N GLY A 188 -31.24 1.94 16.00
CA GLY A 188 -31.11 1.46 17.37
C GLY A 188 -32.23 0.50 17.74
N ASP A 189 -33.49 0.86 17.44
CA ASP A 189 -34.67 0.01 17.67
C ASP A 189 -34.63 -1.29 16.85
N ALA A 190 -33.97 -1.28 15.68
CA ALA A 190 -33.73 -2.45 14.86
C ALA A 190 -32.60 -3.37 15.38
N GLY A 191 -31.83 -2.92 16.38
CA GLY A 191 -30.80 -3.71 17.05
C GLY A 191 -29.35 -3.33 16.73
N ALA A 192 -29.10 -2.20 16.07
CA ALA A 192 -27.73 -1.73 15.84
C ALA A 192 -26.98 -1.53 17.17
N ASP A 193 -25.72 -1.96 17.23
CA ASP A 193 -24.90 -1.90 18.45
C ASP A 193 -24.27 -0.51 18.63
N ILE A 194 -24.00 0.20 17.52
CA ILE A 194 -23.42 1.55 17.50
C ILE A 194 -24.16 2.37 16.46
N LEU A 195 -24.40 3.65 16.76
CA LEU A 195 -25.00 4.61 15.84
C LEU A 195 -23.97 5.61 15.32
N PHE A 196 -24.13 6.02 14.07
CA PHE A 196 -23.31 7.03 13.43
C PHE A 196 -24.16 7.91 12.50
N ILE A 197 -24.16 9.22 12.73
CA ILE A 197 -24.63 10.20 11.72
C ILE A 197 -23.41 10.86 11.11
N ASP A 198 -23.28 10.75 9.79
CA ASP A 198 -22.18 11.38 9.09
C ASP A 198 -22.43 12.88 8.87
N ALA A 199 -21.34 13.64 8.92
CA ALA A 199 -21.29 15.07 8.61
C ALA A 199 -22.25 15.99 9.39
N LEU A 200 -22.44 15.76 10.70
CA LEU A 200 -23.06 16.72 11.63
C LEU A 200 -22.29 18.04 11.62
N ALA A 201 -22.99 19.17 11.57
CA ALA A 201 -22.38 20.47 11.25
C ALA A 201 -22.00 21.32 12.48
N SER A 202 -22.41 20.94 13.69
CA SER A 202 -22.11 21.69 14.90
C SER A 202 -22.09 20.83 16.16
N ARG A 203 -21.54 21.37 17.26
CA ARG A 203 -21.55 20.71 18.57
C ARG A 203 -22.98 20.48 19.09
N GLU A 204 -23.92 21.34 18.75
CA GLU A 204 -25.33 21.25 19.14
C GLU A 204 -25.99 20.06 18.46
N GLU A 205 -25.76 19.86 17.16
CA GLU A 205 -26.25 18.68 16.44
C GLU A 205 -25.66 17.38 17.02
N MET A 206 -24.36 17.41 17.35
CA MET A 206 -23.66 16.29 17.99
C MET A 206 -24.25 15.93 19.36
N LYS A 207 -24.59 16.94 20.18
CA LYS A 207 -25.29 16.74 21.46
C LYS A 207 -26.69 16.16 21.26
N ALA A 208 -27.46 16.71 20.31
CA ALA A 208 -28.79 16.18 19.99
C ALA A 208 -28.73 14.71 19.55
N PHE A 209 -27.75 14.34 18.73
CA PHE A 209 -27.52 12.96 18.32
C PHE A 209 -27.17 12.04 19.51
N CYS A 210 -26.30 12.48 20.43
CA CYS A 210 -25.97 11.65 21.58
C CYS A 210 -27.17 11.41 22.52
N GLN A 211 -28.14 12.32 22.54
CA GLN A 211 -29.35 12.26 23.38
C GLN A 211 -30.48 11.39 22.83
N ILE A 212 -30.55 11.11 21.52
CA ILE A 212 -31.71 10.38 20.96
C ILE A 212 -31.83 8.93 21.42
N SER A 213 -30.70 8.28 21.73
CA SER A 213 -30.62 6.89 22.21
C SER A 213 -29.44 6.74 23.18
N PRO A 214 -29.53 7.28 24.42
CA PRO A 214 -28.37 7.44 25.32
C PRO A 214 -27.62 6.15 25.65
N SER A 215 -28.32 5.02 25.70
CA SER A 215 -27.77 3.69 26.00
C SER A 215 -26.94 3.08 24.87
N ILE A 216 -27.08 3.55 23.63
CA ILE A 216 -26.35 2.99 22.48
C ILE A 216 -25.11 3.84 22.23
N PRO A 217 -23.90 3.25 22.15
CA PRO A 217 -22.67 3.96 21.77
C PRO A 217 -22.79 4.77 20.47
N LYS A 218 -22.10 5.92 20.42
CA LYS A 218 -22.01 6.78 19.23
C LYS A 218 -20.58 6.84 18.72
N LEU A 219 -20.45 6.83 17.40
CA LEU A 219 -19.20 7.01 16.69
C LEU A 219 -19.11 8.43 16.11
N ALA A 220 -17.99 9.10 16.38
CA ALA A 220 -17.63 10.38 15.80
C ALA A 220 -16.57 10.18 14.71
N ASN A 221 -16.83 10.71 13.51
CA ASN A 221 -15.90 10.68 12.39
C ASN A 221 -15.15 12.02 12.27
N MET A 222 -13.89 12.05 12.71
CA MET A 222 -13.05 13.24 12.71
C MET A 222 -12.22 13.31 11.43
N LEU A 223 -12.86 13.70 10.32
CA LEU A 223 -12.23 13.79 9.00
C LEU A 223 -11.18 14.90 8.94
N GLU A 224 -9.91 14.53 9.07
CA GLU A 224 -8.77 15.45 9.11
C GLU A 224 -8.48 16.01 7.71
N GLY A 225 -8.59 17.33 7.53
CA GLY A 225 -8.34 17.98 6.23
C GLY A 225 -9.52 18.75 5.64
N GLY A 226 -10.63 18.88 6.36
CA GLY A 226 -11.67 19.89 6.04
C GLY A 226 -13.06 19.34 5.71
N GLY A 227 -13.58 18.45 6.54
CA GLY A 227 -14.99 18.03 6.48
C GLY A 227 -15.98 19.10 6.97
N LYS A 228 -17.27 18.79 6.90
CA LYS A 228 -18.33 19.67 7.47
C LYS A 228 -18.39 19.62 8.99
N THR A 229 -17.95 18.52 9.59
CA THR A 229 -17.98 18.32 11.04
C THR A 229 -16.82 19.06 11.69
N PRO A 230 -17.06 19.87 12.74
CA PRO A 230 -15.99 20.49 13.48
C PRO A 230 -15.10 19.43 14.12
N ILE A 231 -13.78 19.59 14.00
CA ILE A 231 -12.81 18.69 14.61
C ILE A 231 -12.72 18.99 16.11
N LEU A 232 -13.04 17.99 16.92
CA LEU A 232 -13.04 18.06 18.38
C LEU A 232 -12.02 17.08 18.95
N SER A 233 -11.47 17.42 20.10
CA SER A 233 -10.61 16.49 20.83
C SER A 233 -11.41 15.29 21.39
N PRO A 234 -10.77 14.14 21.65
CA PRO A 234 -11.43 13.00 22.30
C PRO A 234 -12.11 13.38 23.63
N ALA A 235 -11.51 14.28 24.42
CA ALA A 235 -12.09 14.73 25.68
C ALA A 235 -13.43 15.47 25.46
N GLU A 236 -13.47 16.40 24.51
CA GLU A 236 -14.70 17.13 24.17
C GLU A 236 -15.78 16.20 23.59
N LEU A 237 -15.38 15.21 22.79
CA LEU A 237 -16.31 14.21 22.25
C LEU A 237 -16.87 13.32 23.37
N GLN A 238 -16.04 12.95 24.35
CA GLN A 238 -16.48 12.18 25.52
C GLN A 238 -17.49 12.98 26.35
N GLU A 239 -17.24 14.27 26.58
CA GLU A 239 -18.16 15.17 27.28
C GLU A 239 -19.53 15.29 26.58
N ILE A 240 -19.54 15.24 25.24
CA ILE A 240 -20.78 15.26 24.45
C ILE A 240 -21.55 13.92 24.56
N GLY A 241 -20.84 12.81 24.81
CA GLY A 241 -21.43 11.47 24.96
C GLY A 241 -21.05 10.47 23.85
N TYR A 242 -19.99 10.75 23.09
CA TYR A 242 -19.44 9.78 22.14
C TYR A 242 -18.64 8.70 22.84
N LYS A 243 -18.63 7.52 22.20
CA LYS A 243 -17.91 6.33 22.69
C LYS A 243 -16.70 5.99 21.83
N LEU A 244 -16.79 6.26 20.53
CA LEU A 244 -15.74 6.01 19.57
C LEU A 244 -15.40 7.27 18.78
N VAL A 245 -14.11 7.41 18.45
CA VAL A 245 -13.61 8.42 17.51
C VAL A 245 -12.80 7.72 16.44
N VAL A 246 -13.05 8.08 15.17
CA VAL A 246 -12.29 7.58 14.03
C VAL A 246 -11.58 8.70 13.29
N TYR A 247 -10.43 8.34 12.73
CA TYR A 247 -9.46 9.23 12.07
C TYR A 247 -9.22 8.71 10.65
N PRO A 248 -10.10 9.05 9.69
CA PRO A 248 -10.16 8.40 8.38
C PRO A 248 -9.04 8.78 7.40
N LEU A 249 -8.45 9.98 7.52
CA LEU A 249 -7.53 10.49 6.51
C LEU A 249 -6.07 10.56 6.97
N SER A 250 -5.81 10.55 8.28
CA SER A 250 -4.44 10.74 8.82
C SER A 250 -3.41 9.83 8.15
N LEU A 251 -3.59 8.50 8.19
CA LEU A 251 -2.55 7.58 7.70
C LEU A 251 -2.39 7.62 6.18
N ILE A 252 -3.49 7.65 5.42
CA ILE A 252 -3.41 7.70 3.96
C ILE A 252 -2.88 9.05 3.46
N GLY A 253 -3.31 10.16 4.06
CA GLY A 253 -2.87 11.51 3.69
C GLY A 253 -1.39 11.73 3.99
N VAL A 254 -0.91 11.31 5.17
CA VAL A 254 0.53 11.36 5.51
C VAL A 254 1.34 10.47 4.58
N SER A 255 0.85 9.28 4.24
CA SER A 255 1.53 8.36 3.32
C SER A 255 1.68 8.97 1.92
N ILE A 256 0.61 9.57 1.39
CA ILE A 256 0.65 10.30 0.11
C ILE A 256 1.74 11.37 0.15
N ARG A 257 1.74 12.21 1.19
CA ARG A 257 2.71 13.29 1.30
C ARG A 257 4.16 12.78 1.39
N ALA A 258 4.40 11.74 2.19
CA ALA A 258 5.72 11.14 2.34
C ALA A 258 6.23 10.55 1.02
N MET A 259 5.36 9.90 0.25
CA MET A 259 5.70 9.38 -1.08
C MET A 259 6.02 10.51 -2.06
N GLU A 260 5.24 11.59 -2.09
CA GLU A 260 5.50 12.77 -2.94
C GLU A 260 6.85 13.44 -2.62
N ASP A 261 7.14 13.63 -1.33
CA ASP A 261 8.41 14.22 -0.88
C ASP A 261 9.60 13.31 -1.25
N ALA A 262 9.44 11.99 -1.11
CA ALA A 262 10.47 11.03 -1.49
C ALA A 262 10.73 11.01 -3.01
N LEU A 263 9.66 11.01 -3.82
CA LEU A 263 9.76 11.04 -5.28
C LEU A 263 10.41 12.34 -5.77
N THR A 264 10.13 13.47 -5.10
CA THR A 264 10.78 14.76 -5.39
C THR A 264 12.28 14.70 -5.14
N ALA A 265 12.71 14.12 -4.00
CA ALA A 265 14.13 13.94 -3.72
C ALA A 265 14.82 13.05 -4.77
N LEU A 266 14.20 11.91 -5.12
CA LEU A 266 14.74 10.97 -6.10
C LEU A 266 14.86 11.59 -7.49
N LYS A 267 13.88 12.38 -7.92
CA LYS A 267 13.92 13.11 -9.20
C LYS A 267 15.11 14.07 -9.29
N ASP A 268 15.51 14.64 -8.17
CA ASP A 268 16.68 15.54 -8.07
C ASP A 268 18.01 14.77 -7.85
N GLY A 269 18.01 13.44 -7.94
CA GLY A 269 19.19 12.59 -7.71
C GLY A 269 19.59 12.45 -6.24
N ARG A 270 18.68 12.74 -5.31
CA ARG A 270 18.92 12.67 -3.86
C ARG A 270 18.11 11.53 -3.24
N ILE A 271 18.58 11.00 -2.11
CA ILE A 271 17.82 10.07 -1.28
C ILE A 271 16.99 10.88 -0.28
N PRO A 272 15.76 10.46 0.09
CA PRO A 272 15.00 11.10 1.17
C PRO A 272 15.82 11.17 2.46
N PRO A 273 15.77 12.28 3.23
CA PRO A 273 16.56 12.40 4.44
C PRO A 273 16.20 11.32 5.48
N PRO A 274 17.11 10.91 6.37
CA PRO A 274 16.86 9.87 7.37
C PRO A 274 15.65 10.13 8.28
N GLY A 275 15.27 11.40 8.49
CA GLY A 275 14.08 11.75 9.27
C GLY A 275 12.74 11.41 8.59
N SER A 276 12.74 11.11 7.28
CA SER A 276 11.56 10.74 6.51
C SER A 276 11.57 9.29 6.03
N LEU A 277 12.70 8.57 6.14
CA LEU A 277 12.85 7.18 5.74
C LEU A 277 13.34 6.36 6.93
N PRO A 278 12.54 5.40 7.45
CA PRO A 278 13.00 4.48 8.47
C PRO A 278 14.24 3.70 7.98
N THR A 279 15.14 3.39 8.90
CA THR A 279 16.27 2.51 8.65
C THR A 279 15.80 1.12 8.22
N PHE A 280 16.64 0.37 7.51
CA PHE A 280 16.31 -0.99 7.11
C PHE A 280 16.00 -1.90 8.31
N GLU A 281 16.67 -1.70 9.45
CA GLU A 281 16.36 -2.41 10.69
C GLU A 281 14.96 -2.09 11.23
N GLU A 282 14.55 -0.82 11.23
CA GLU A 282 13.20 -0.42 11.64
C GLU A 282 12.12 -0.97 10.71
N ILE A 283 12.40 -1.05 9.40
CA ILE A 283 11.51 -1.68 8.42
C ILE A 283 11.39 -3.19 8.71
N LYS A 284 12.52 -3.88 8.90
CA LYS A 284 12.56 -5.31 9.24
C LYS A 284 11.78 -5.62 10.52
N GLU A 285 11.97 -4.81 11.55
CA GLU A 285 11.23 -4.92 12.80
C GLU A 285 9.72 -4.74 12.55
N THR A 286 9.34 -3.72 11.78
CA THR A 286 7.92 -3.43 11.47
C THR A 286 7.24 -4.60 10.75
N VAL A 287 7.92 -5.23 9.79
CA VAL A 287 7.35 -6.36 9.03
C VAL A 287 7.50 -7.71 9.74
N GLY A 288 8.26 -7.79 10.84
CA GLY A 288 8.29 -8.96 11.73
C GLY A 288 9.45 -9.94 11.49
N PHE A 289 10.58 -9.47 10.93
CA PHE A 289 11.76 -10.34 10.74
C PHE A 289 12.30 -10.90 12.05
N ASN A 290 12.25 -10.11 13.14
CA ASN A 290 12.79 -10.53 14.42
C ASN A 290 12.01 -11.71 15.01
N GLU A 291 10.68 -11.66 14.93
CA GLU A 291 9.78 -12.75 15.33
C GLU A 291 9.94 -13.97 14.43
N TYR A 292 10.04 -13.75 13.10
CA TYR A 292 10.28 -14.83 12.14
C TYR A 292 11.53 -15.62 12.49
N TYR A 293 12.69 -14.95 12.61
CA TYR A 293 13.95 -15.64 12.88
C TYR A 293 13.93 -16.35 14.23
N LYS A 294 13.33 -15.72 15.25
CA LYS A 294 13.17 -16.36 16.56
C LYS A 294 12.34 -17.64 16.50
N GLU A 295 11.26 -17.66 15.72
CA GLU A 295 10.44 -18.86 15.54
C GLU A 295 11.15 -19.91 14.68
N GLU A 296 11.86 -19.49 13.62
CA GLU A 296 12.65 -20.36 12.74
C GLU A 296 13.69 -21.17 13.52
N GLU A 297 14.36 -20.56 14.51
CA GLU A 297 15.31 -21.26 15.41
C GLU A 297 14.70 -22.52 16.06
N ARG A 298 13.39 -22.54 16.33
CA ARG A 298 12.71 -23.68 16.96
C ARG A 298 12.59 -24.90 16.05
N TYR A 299 12.69 -24.69 14.74
CA TYR A 299 12.55 -25.73 13.72
C TYR A 299 13.89 -26.12 13.10
N LYS A 300 15.00 -25.56 13.59
CA LYS A 300 16.33 -26.02 13.20
C LYS A 300 16.47 -27.49 13.54
N LEU A 301 16.78 -28.28 12.51
CA LEU A 301 16.95 -29.72 12.63
C LEU A 301 18.21 -29.99 13.47
N THR A 302 18.03 -30.62 14.63
CA THR A 302 19.15 -31.13 15.42
C THR A 302 19.52 -32.52 14.89
N GLY A 303 20.78 -32.69 14.44
CA GLY A 303 21.30 -33.98 13.99
C GLY A 303 21.09 -34.32 12.51
N VAL A 304 20.58 -33.39 11.70
CA VAL A 304 20.83 -33.44 10.25
C VAL A 304 22.26 -32.91 10.07
N PRO A 305 23.25 -33.74 9.65
CA PRO A 305 24.48 -33.15 9.12
C PRO A 305 24.03 -32.19 8.02
N PRO A 306 24.65 -31.00 7.88
CA PRO A 306 24.27 -30.11 6.81
C PRO A 306 24.15 -30.97 5.55
N SER A 307 22.94 -31.01 4.96
CA SER A 307 22.87 -31.37 3.55
C SER A 307 23.91 -30.51 2.86
N ASP A 308 24.45 -30.96 1.72
CA ASP A 308 25.14 -30.05 0.78
C ASP A 308 24.15 -28.97 0.29
N GLU A 309 23.60 -28.16 1.18
CA GLU A 309 23.39 -26.75 0.96
C GLU A 309 24.79 -26.16 1.03
N GLY A 310 25.27 -25.68 -0.12
CA GLY A 310 26.55 -25.01 -0.26
C GLY A 310 26.79 -24.07 0.91
N ALA A 311 27.58 -24.55 1.86
CA ALA A 311 28.11 -23.76 2.93
C ALA A 311 29.02 -22.73 2.27
N PHE A 312 28.57 -21.48 2.13
CA PHE A 312 29.48 -20.35 2.02
C PHE A 312 30.10 -20.11 3.41
N THR A 313 30.80 -21.12 3.94
CA THR A 313 31.73 -20.93 5.04
C THR A 313 32.96 -20.28 4.44
N ILE A 314 33.10 -18.98 4.72
CA ILE A 314 34.28 -18.18 4.46
C ILE A 314 35.45 -18.83 5.21
N THR A 315 36.25 -19.63 4.49
CA THR A 315 37.54 -20.13 4.96
C THR A 315 38.47 -18.97 5.36
N PRO A 316 39.34 -19.14 6.38
CA PRO A 316 40.33 -18.14 6.79
C PRO A 316 41.52 -18.09 5.81
N LYS A 317 41.23 -17.94 4.52
CA LYS A 317 42.18 -17.55 3.47
C LYS A 317 42.05 -16.07 3.10
N ILE A 318 41.00 -15.40 3.59
CA ILE A 318 40.69 -14.02 3.23
C ILE A 318 41.46 -13.00 4.08
N GLN A 319 42.12 -13.41 5.17
CA GLN A 319 42.86 -12.46 6.00
C GLN A 319 44.25 -12.08 5.42
N GLU A 320 44.87 -12.94 4.60
CA GLU A 320 46.09 -12.58 3.85
C GLU A 320 45.77 -11.86 2.53
N GLU A 321 44.65 -12.19 1.87
CA GLU A 321 44.24 -11.52 0.63
C GLU A 321 43.58 -10.14 0.88
N ALA A 322 42.95 -9.91 2.04
CA ALA A 322 42.39 -8.61 2.40
C ALA A 322 43.47 -7.53 2.61
N SER A 323 44.65 -7.90 3.12
CA SER A 323 45.77 -6.96 3.26
C SER A 323 46.41 -6.60 1.92
N GLN A 324 46.34 -7.48 0.91
CA GLN A 324 46.85 -7.17 -0.44
C GLN A 324 45.80 -6.47 -1.32
N ARG A 325 44.50 -6.64 -1.04
CA ARG A 325 43.41 -6.00 -1.79
C ARG A 325 43.09 -4.58 -1.30
N ALA A 326 43.48 -4.21 -0.08
CA ALA A 326 43.38 -2.84 0.42
C ALA A 326 44.26 -1.82 -0.35
N GLU A 327 45.22 -2.29 -1.16
CA GLU A 327 46.08 -1.43 -2.00
C GLU A 327 45.59 -1.26 -3.45
N ARG A 328 44.47 -1.87 -3.86
CA ARG A 328 43.92 -1.70 -5.23
C ARG A 328 42.41 -1.53 -5.20
N ILE A 329 41.97 -0.31 -4.94
CA ILE A 329 40.59 0.12 -5.20
C ILE A 329 40.53 0.61 -6.66
N SER A 330 39.87 -0.17 -7.52
CA SER A 330 39.32 0.31 -8.79
C SER A 330 37.82 -0.03 -8.80
N GLU A 331 36.99 0.97 -9.08
CA GLU A 331 35.52 0.99 -8.99
C GLU A 331 34.80 -0.13 -9.78
N PRO A 332 33.56 -0.50 -9.41
CA PRO A 332 32.91 -1.69 -9.94
C PRO A 332 32.37 -1.50 -11.36
N VAL A 333 32.64 -2.49 -12.22
CA VAL A 333 32.04 -2.62 -13.56
C VAL A 333 30.61 -3.17 -13.41
N VAL A 334 29.61 -2.49 -13.98
CA VAL A 334 28.19 -2.89 -13.97
C VAL A 334 27.94 -3.86 -15.13
N GLU A 335 27.43 -5.05 -14.82
CA GLU A 335 26.98 -6.05 -15.81
C GLU A 335 25.45 -5.95 -15.99
N LEU A 336 24.98 -5.53 -17.17
CA LEU A 336 23.55 -5.42 -17.51
C LEU A 336 23.07 -6.68 -18.24
N ILE A 337 22.06 -7.35 -17.66
CA ILE A 337 21.44 -8.59 -18.16
C ILE A 337 20.62 -8.30 -19.45
N ARG A 338 20.76 -9.16 -20.46
CA ARG A 338 20.09 -9.07 -21.78
C ARG A 338 18.57 -9.36 -21.68
N PRO A 339 17.68 -8.60 -22.36
CA PRO A 339 16.32 -9.05 -22.62
C PRO A 339 16.28 -9.98 -23.84
N VAL A 340 15.51 -11.08 -23.73
CA VAL A 340 15.14 -11.98 -24.83
C VAL A 340 14.12 -11.26 -25.72
N HIS A 341 14.39 -11.13 -27.02
CA HIS A 341 13.41 -10.63 -28.00
C HIS A 341 12.62 -11.80 -28.59
N ASP A 342 11.29 -11.69 -28.50
CA ASP A 342 10.33 -12.62 -29.11
C ASP A 342 10.00 -12.15 -30.53
N GLY A 343 10.08 -13.05 -31.49
CA GLY A 343 10.11 -12.74 -32.91
C GLY A 343 8.72 -12.43 -33.49
N TYR A 344 8.49 -11.19 -33.93
CA TYR A 344 7.47 -10.87 -34.92
C TYR A 344 8.12 -10.75 -36.31
N LYS A 345 7.85 -11.73 -37.17
CA LYS A 345 8.17 -11.69 -38.60
C LYS A 345 7.10 -10.86 -39.34
N SER A 346 7.50 -9.77 -39.98
CA SER A 346 6.75 -9.20 -41.11
C SER A 346 7.49 -9.53 -42.40
N ASN A 347 6.81 -10.25 -43.29
CA ASN A 347 7.22 -10.43 -44.69
C ASN A 347 7.15 -9.08 -45.40
N ASP A 348 8.30 -8.51 -45.76
CA ASP A 348 8.38 -7.73 -46.99
C ASP A 348 9.79 -7.77 -47.57
N SER A 349 9.85 -8.20 -48.82
CA SER A 349 11.07 -8.40 -49.59
C SER A 349 11.47 -7.09 -50.27
N ASN A 350 12.29 -6.25 -49.63
CA ASN A 350 13.39 -5.51 -50.28
C ASN A 350 14.23 -4.61 -49.34
N ASP A 351 14.45 -4.94 -48.07
CA ASP A 351 15.05 -3.96 -47.16
C ASP A 351 16.49 -4.30 -46.73
N ARG A 352 17.48 -3.67 -47.40
CA ARG A 352 18.88 -3.64 -46.97
C ARG A 352 19.04 -3.08 -45.55
N SER A 353 18.05 -2.35 -45.03
CA SER A 353 17.99 -1.87 -43.65
C SER A 353 17.95 -3.02 -42.63
N SER A 354 17.28 -4.14 -42.94
CA SER A 354 17.01 -5.22 -41.96
C SER A 354 18.27 -5.94 -41.45
N ASP A 355 19.33 -6.04 -42.25
CA ASP A 355 20.58 -6.70 -41.85
C ASP A 355 21.42 -5.86 -40.88
N ILE A 356 21.34 -4.52 -40.93
CA ILE A 356 22.13 -3.62 -40.07
C ILE A 356 21.67 -3.72 -38.62
N TRP A 357 20.36 -3.82 -38.38
CA TRP A 357 19.79 -3.91 -37.02
C TRP A 357 20.15 -5.21 -36.29
N SER A 358 20.61 -6.24 -37.02
CA SER A 358 21.06 -7.51 -36.44
C SER A 358 22.53 -7.52 -35.96
N ARG A 359 23.30 -6.47 -36.29
CA ARG A 359 24.74 -6.41 -35.99
C ARG A 359 25.02 -5.98 -34.56
N THR A 360 26.20 -6.37 -34.08
CA THR A 360 26.71 -5.96 -32.76
C THR A 360 28.00 -5.14 -32.91
N VAL A 361 28.15 -4.16 -32.04
CA VAL A 361 29.35 -3.33 -31.93
C VAL A 361 29.98 -3.56 -30.57
N ARG A 362 31.31 -3.70 -30.53
CA ARG A 362 32.05 -3.73 -29.27
C ARG A 362 32.50 -2.33 -28.90
N LEU A 363 32.10 -1.86 -27.72
CA LEU A 363 32.56 -0.60 -27.16
C LEU A 363 33.58 -0.89 -26.06
N LYS A 364 34.78 -0.35 -26.22
CA LYS A 364 35.87 -0.46 -25.26
C LYS A 364 36.29 0.91 -24.75
N VAL A 365 36.38 1.08 -23.44
CA VAL A 365 36.87 2.29 -22.78
C VAL A 365 38.07 1.92 -21.91
N THR A 366 39.21 2.56 -22.17
CA THR A 366 40.45 2.37 -21.40
C THR A 366 40.79 3.67 -20.69
N GLY A 367 41.00 3.61 -19.38
CA GLY A 367 41.42 4.75 -18.58
C GLY A 367 42.78 5.31 -18.99
N ASN A 368 43.05 6.57 -18.64
CA ASN A 368 44.34 7.23 -18.86
C ASN A 368 45.55 6.49 -18.22
N ASN A 369 45.30 5.62 -17.26
CA ASN A 369 46.26 4.74 -16.59
C ASN A 369 46.46 3.40 -17.31
N GLY A 370 45.84 3.21 -18.48
CA GLY A 370 45.89 1.98 -19.27
C GLY A 370 44.95 0.87 -18.79
N VAL A 371 44.15 1.12 -17.75
CA VAL A 371 43.22 0.13 -17.19
C VAL A 371 41.90 0.13 -17.97
N GLU A 372 41.43 -1.03 -18.39
CA GLU A 372 40.13 -1.17 -19.05
C GLU A 372 38.99 -0.86 -18.07
N LYS A 373 38.16 0.13 -18.41
CA LYS A 373 37.00 0.57 -17.63
C LYS A 373 35.70 -0.07 -18.12
N LEU A 374 35.60 -0.37 -19.42
CA LEU A 374 34.40 -0.93 -20.04
C LEU A 374 34.78 -1.74 -21.28
N ASP A 375 34.17 -2.91 -21.45
CA ASP A 375 34.27 -3.70 -22.68
C ASP A 375 32.97 -4.50 -22.87
N VAL A 376 32.10 -4.01 -23.77
CA VAL A 376 30.72 -4.53 -23.92
C VAL A 376 30.31 -4.67 -25.39
N LEU A 377 29.45 -5.64 -25.68
CA LEU A 377 28.80 -5.83 -26.98
C LEU A 377 27.40 -5.20 -26.97
N ILE A 378 27.14 -4.34 -27.94
CA ILE A 378 25.90 -3.56 -28.03
C ILE A 378 25.24 -3.84 -29.38
N PRO A 379 23.98 -4.30 -29.43
CA PRO A 379 23.27 -4.44 -30.70
C PRO A 379 23.04 -3.09 -31.37
N ALA A 380 23.08 -3.05 -32.70
CA ALA A 380 22.98 -1.83 -33.49
C ALA A 380 21.72 -1.00 -33.17
N GLY A 381 20.61 -1.67 -32.84
CA GLY A 381 19.36 -1.02 -32.47
C GLY A 381 19.37 -0.22 -31.15
N PHE A 382 20.43 -0.33 -30.35
CA PHE A 382 20.59 0.43 -29.11
C PHE A 382 21.62 1.58 -29.24
N LEU A 383 22.22 1.77 -30.41
CA LEU A 383 23.32 2.73 -30.61
C LEU A 383 22.88 4.20 -30.55
N GLU A 384 21.64 4.53 -30.97
CA GLU A 384 21.14 5.91 -30.94
C GLU A 384 21.12 6.50 -29.52
N GLY A 385 20.88 5.67 -28.49
CA GLY A 385 20.87 6.08 -27.08
C GLY A 385 22.26 6.33 -26.47
N LEU A 386 23.32 5.71 -27.02
CA LEU A 386 24.65 5.75 -26.40
C LEU A 386 25.31 7.13 -26.43
N SER A 387 25.02 7.94 -27.46
CA SER A 387 25.56 9.29 -27.61
C SER A 387 25.17 10.21 -26.44
N SER A 388 24.05 9.91 -25.76
CA SER A 388 23.58 10.64 -24.57
C SER A 388 24.24 10.21 -23.26
N ILE A 389 24.85 9.03 -23.23
CA ILE A 389 25.44 8.42 -22.03
C ILE A 389 26.95 8.66 -21.99
N ILE A 390 27.59 8.71 -23.17
CA ILE A 390 29.04 8.89 -23.31
C ILE A 390 29.29 10.28 -23.89
N PRO A 391 29.76 11.26 -23.08
CA PRO A 391 29.88 12.65 -23.50
C PRO A 391 30.73 12.88 -24.77
N GLY A 392 31.68 11.99 -25.07
CA GLY A 392 32.52 12.08 -26.27
C GLY A 392 31.92 11.47 -27.55
N LEU A 393 30.74 10.84 -27.46
CA LEU A 393 29.99 10.33 -28.63
C LEU A 393 28.90 11.31 -29.10
N VAL A 394 28.77 12.48 -28.46
CA VAL A 394 27.80 13.50 -28.83
C VAL A 394 28.11 14.03 -30.24
N GLY A 395 27.15 13.91 -31.15
CA GLY A 395 27.29 14.33 -32.55
C GLY A 395 27.93 13.30 -33.49
N VAL A 396 28.31 12.12 -33.00
CA VAL A 396 28.80 11.02 -33.83
C VAL A 396 27.64 10.15 -34.31
N ASN A 397 27.45 10.06 -35.63
CA ASN A 397 26.46 9.16 -36.22
C ASN A 397 27.03 7.74 -36.36
N LEU A 398 26.93 6.94 -35.29
CA LEU A 398 27.46 5.57 -35.26
C LEU A 398 26.78 4.64 -36.28
N MET A 399 25.51 4.91 -36.63
CA MET A 399 24.78 4.12 -37.63
C MET A 399 25.35 4.35 -39.04
N GLU A 400 25.65 5.60 -39.40
CA GLU A 400 26.27 5.94 -40.68
C GLU A 400 27.70 5.36 -40.80
N LEU A 401 28.48 5.35 -39.71
CA LEU A 401 29.80 4.70 -39.70
C LEU A 401 29.72 3.19 -39.92
N LEU A 402 28.69 2.53 -39.38
CA LEU A 402 28.43 1.10 -39.62
C LEU A 402 27.98 0.82 -41.05
N GLU A 403 27.14 1.68 -41.62
CA GLU A 403 26.70 1.58 -43.01
C GLU A 403 27.88 1.71 -43.98
N ASN A 404 28.75 2.70 -43.77
CA ASN A 404 29.95 2.91 -44.58
C ASN A 404 30.94 1.74 -44.48
N ALA A 405 31.15 1.20 -43.28
CA ALA A 405 31.99 0.02 -43.07
C ALA A 405 31.45 -1.25 -43.74
N SER A 406 30.15 -1.29 -44.05
CA SER A 406 29.48 -2.41 -44.72
C SER A 406 29.62 -2.37 -46.25
N GLN A 407 29.94 -1.21 -46.83
CA GLN A 407 30.14 -1.04 -48.28
C GLN A 407 31.56 -1.37 -48.72
N GLU A 408 32.53 -1.39 -47.78
CA GLU A 408 33.88 -1.86 -48.04
C GLU A 408 33.90 -3.40 -48.07
N SER A 409 34.37 -3.99 -49.18
CA SER A 409 34.34 -5.44 -49.46
C SER A 409 35.16 -6.34 -48.52
N THR A 410 35.67 -5.79 -47.41
CA THR A 410 36.50 -6.46 -46.39
C THR A 410 36.11 -6.01 -44.99
N THR A 411 34.86 -6.20 -44.58
CA THR A 411 34.47 -6.01 -43.17
C THR A 411 34.93 -7.23 -42.35
N THR A 412 36.13 -7.16 -41.79
CA THR A 412 36.69 -8.19 -40.90
C THR A 412 36.19 -7.94 -39.47
N LYS A 413 35.66 -8.98 -38.81
CA LYS A 413 35.32 -8.98 -37.37
C LYS A 413 36.48 -8.40 -36.54
N GLY A 414 36.19 -7.44 -35.67
CA GLY A 414 37.18 -6.73 -34.85
C GLY A 414 37.77 -5.46 -35.50
N LYS A 415 37.20 -4.96 -36.61
CA LYS A 415 37.66 -3.70 -37.24
C LYS A 415 37.28 -2.49 -36.38
N LEU A 416 38.26 -1.65 -36.07
CA LEU A 416 38.06 -0.38 -35.37
C LEU A 416 37.35 0.62 -36.29
N LEU A 417 36.18 1.10 -35.87
CA LEU A 417 35.39 2.13 -36.56
C LEU A 417 35.76 3.53 -36.10
N LEU A 418 36.03 3.68 -34.80
CA LEU A 418 36.22 4.97 -34.18
C LEU A 418 37.14 4.83 -32.98
N GLU A 419 38.10 5.74 -32.88
CA GLU A 419 38.95 5.91 -31.71
C GLU A 419 39.07 7.39 -31.40
N PHE A 420 38.83 7.76 -30.14
CA PHE A 420 39.00 9.12 -29.67
C PHE A 420 39.31 9.14 -28.18
N ASN A 421 39.84 10.27 -27.71
CA ASN A 421 40.08 10.50 -26.30
C ASN A 421 38.88 11.23 -25.69
N GLY A 422 38.28 10.65 -24.66
CA GLY A 422 37.23 11.25 -23.85
C GLY A 422 37.75 12.45 -23.05
N THR A 423 36.82 13.25 -22.54
CA THR A 423 37.09 14.52 -21.84
C THR A 423 37.95 14.38 -20.58
N MET A 424 38.06 13.18 -20.00
CA MET A 424 38.91 12.87 -18.84
C MET A 424 40.23 12.13 -19.21
N GLY A 425 40.60 12.09 -20.49
CA GLY A 425 41.81 11.42 -20.97
C GLY A 425 41.66 9.90 -21.18
N ASP A 426 40.43 9.40 -21.12
CA ASP A 426 40.10 8.00 -21.40
C ASP A 426 40.17 7.72 -22.90
N LYS A 427 40.71 6.58 -23.31
CA LYS A 427 40.72 6.13 -24.70
C LYS A 427 39.46 5.32 -24.98
N ILE A 428 38.63 5.79 -25.91
CA ILE A 428 37.38 5.14 -26.31
C ILE A 428 37.54 4.57 -27.71
N GLN A 429 37.22 3.28 -27.86
CA GLN A 429 37.34 2.53 -29.11
C GLN A 429 36.04 1.79 -29.42
N VAL A 430 35.62 1.83 -30.68
CA VAL A 430 34.39 1.20 -31.17
C VAL A 430 34.75 0.24 -32.29
N PHE A 431 34.37 -1.03 -32.20
CA PHE A 431 34.70 -2.08 -33.17
C PHE A 431 33.45 -2.75 -33.76
N VAL A 432 33.50 -3.13 -35.03
CA VAL A 432 32.51 -4.04 -35.64
C VAL A 432 32.78 -5.47 -35.18
N GLU A 433 31.74 -6.21 -34.77
CA GLU A 433 31.83 -7.64 -34.42
C GLU A 433 31.01 -8.54 -35.33
#